data_AF-A0A0F9L791-F1
#
_entry.id   AF-A0A0F9L791-F1
#
_cell.length_a   1.000
_cell.length_b   1.000
_cell.length_c   1.000
_cell.angle_alpha   90.00
_cell.angle_beta   90.00
_cell.angle_gamma   90.00
#
_symmetry.space_group_name_H-M   'P 1'
#
loop_
_entity.id
_entity.type
_entity.pdbx_description
1 polymer ?
#
loop_
_entity_poly.entity_id
_entity_poly.type
_entity_poly.pdbx_seq_one_letter_code
_entity_poly.pdbx_strand_id
1 'polypeptide(L)'
;DMEKIITEINDLKKDEAIVDVDNLSLTELVDHIESTHHVFMKKEIPDILALLDKAVNRHKTEDLKNLNEIFQTLVEDITAHLEKEEQILFPAVRELEEFGEIKSIACFDKSANPLASVANPINQMEMEHTAVGNLLKKNNQLLLIQELLIHLLHQMPLIFYQII
;
A
#
# COMPACT_ATOMS: atom_id res chain seq x y z
N ASP A 1 30.10 4.41 12.91
CA ASP A 1 29.76 5.27 14.05
C ASP A 1 28.27 5.54 13.98
N MET A 2 27.48 5.06 14.93
CA MET A 2 26.02 5.10 14.84
C MET A 2 25.48 6.53 14.89
N GLU A 3 26.13 7.42 15.63
CA GLU A 3 25.70 8.83 15.73
C GLU A 3 25.81 9.55 14.38
N LYS A 4 26.85 9.21 13.59
CA LYS A 4 27.03 9.74 12.24
C LYS A 4 25.93 9.25 11.29
N ILE A 5 25.55 7.97 11.38
CA ILE A 5 24.47 7.40 10.56
C ILE A 5 23.12 8.03 10.91
N ILE A 6 22.84 8.22 12.20
CA ILE A 6 21.61 8.89 12.66
C ILE A 6 21.55 10.33 12.17
N THR A 7 22.69 11.03 12.19
CA THR A 7 22.78 12.42 11.69
C THR A 7 22.58 12.48 10.18
N GLU A 8 23.20 11.59 9.41
CA GLU A 8 23.01 11.49 7.95
C GLU A 8 21.57 11.15 7.57
N ILE A 9 20.90 10.26 8.31
CA ILE A 9 19.47 9.96 8.11
C ILE A 9 18.59 11.18 8.41
N ASN A 10 18.88 11.93 9.47
CA ASN A 10 18.12 13.11 9.85
C ASN A 10 18.30 14.28 8.87
N ASP A 11 19.49 14.42 8.28
CA ASP A 11 19.75 15.45 7.26
C ASP A 11 19.13 15.08 5.90
N LEU A 12 19.06 13.79 5.53
CA LEU A 12 18.31 13.33 4.35
C LEU A 12 16.79 13.53 4.49
N LYS A 13 16.28 13.43 5.72
CA LYS A 13 14.88 13.64 6.09
C LYS A 13 14.44 15.12 6.08
N LYS A 14 15.36 16.06 5.88
CA LYS A 14 15.13 17.49 6.14
C LYS A 14 14.50 18.27 4.97
N ASP A 15 14.51 17.70 3.76
CA ASP A 15 13.99 18.34 2.54
C ASP A 15 12.63 17.80 2.08
N GLU A 16 12.11 16.75 2.70
CA GLU A 16 10.71 16.33 2.55
C GLU A 16 9.93 16.75 3.79
N ALA A 17 8.75 17.36 3.61
CA ALA A 17 7.82 17.56 4.71
C ALA A 17 7.36 16.19 5.19
N ILE A 18 8.07 15.62 6.17
CA ILE A 18 7.68 14.37 6.81
C ILE A 18 6.36 14.63 7.50
N VAL A 19 5.29 14.10 6.92
CA VAL A 19 3.98 14.06 7.58
C VAL A 19 4.16 13.25 8.85
N ASP A 20 3.85 13.86 9.99
CA ASP A 20 3.86 13.19 11.28
C ASP A 20 2.62 12.31 11.40
N VAL A 21 2.71 11.18 10.71
CA VAL A 21 1.71 10.13 10.59
C VAL A 21 1.25 9.59 11.96
N ASP A 22 2.10 9.65 12.98
CA ASP A 22 1.77 9.21 14.35
C ASP A 22 0.73 10.11 15.03
N ASN A 23 0.54 11.34 14.54
CA ASN A 23 -0.37 12.34 15.10
C ASN A 23 -1.59 12.63 14.21
N LEU A 24 -1.76 11.90 13.10
CA LEU A 24 -2.97 11.98 12.29
C LEU A 24 -4.13 11.23 12.95
N SER A 25 -5.34 11.76 12.79
CA SER A 25 -6.56 10.96 12.95
C SER A 25 -6.60 9.83 11.93
N LEU A 26 -7.41 8.80 12.17
CA LEU A 26 -7.56 7.68 11.25
C LEU A 26 -8.08 8.12 9.89
N THR A 27 -9.01 9.08 9.87
CA THR A 27 -9.52 9.69 8.64
C THR A 27 -8.44 10.46 7.92
N GLU A 28 -7.66 11.30 8.61
CA GLU A 28 -6.56 12.05 7.98
C GLU A 28 -5.49 11.11 7.42
N LEU A 29 -5.21 10.00 8.10
CA LEU A 29 -4.24 9.01 7.64
C LEU A 29 -4.73 8.25 6.40
N VAL A 30 -5.99 7.83 6.39
CA VAL A 30 -6.64 7.24 5.20
C VAL A 30 -6.63 8.22 4.03
N ASP A 31 -7.03 9.47 4.26
CA ASP A 31 -7.06 10.51 3.23
C ASP A 31 -5.64 10.81 2.70
N HIS A 32 -4.64 10.82 3.58
CA HIS A 32 -3.24 10.96 3.20
C HIS A 32 -2.81 9.82 2.28
N ILE A 33 -3.13 8.57 2.62
CA ILE A 33 -2.78 7.40 1.82
C ILE A 33 -3.46 7.43 0.45
N GLU A 34 -4.76 7.71 0.38
CA GLU A 34 -5.44 7.81 -0.92
C GLU A 34 -4.85 8.93 -1.79
N SER A 35 -4.67 10.12 -1.21
CA SER A 35 -4.28 11.32 -1.96
C SER A 35 -2.80 11.35 -2.37
N THR A 36 -1.95 10.58 -1.70
CA THR A 36 -0.52 10.48 -2.04
C THR A 36 -0.23 9.18 -2.76
N HIS A 37 -0.39 8.08 -2.06
CA HIS A 37 0.03 6.75 -2.45
C HIS A 37 -0.84 6.16 -3.55
N HIS A 38 -2.17 6.13 -3.38
CA HIS A 38 -3.04 5.51 -4.36
C HIS A 38 -3.08 6.32 -5.66
N VAL A 39 -3.16 7.65 -5.56
CA VAL A 39 -3.07 8.56 -6.71
C VAL A 39 -1.77 8.33 -7.48
N PHE A 40 -0.64 8.26 -6.80
CA PHE A 40 0.65 8.01 -7.43
C PHE A 40 0.70 6.63 -8.10
N MET A 41 0.27 5.57 -7.42
CA MET A 41 0.28 4.21 -7.97
C MET A 41 -0.61 4.08 -9.21
N LYS A 42 -1.84 4.61 -9.14
CA LYS A 42 -2.78 4.62 -10.28
C LYS A 42 -2.25 5.40 -11.48
N LYS A 43 -1.38 6.40 -11.24
CA LYS A 43 -0.72 7.18 -12.28
C LYS A 43 0.47 6.45 -12.90
N GLU A 44 1.37 5.90 -12.08
CA GLU A 44 2.65 5.37 -12.57
C GLU A 44 2.57 3.92 -13.07
N ILE A 45 1.70 3.08 -12.50
CA ILE A 45 1.57 1.66 -12.89
C ILE A 45 1.30 1.48 -14.40
N PRO A 46 0.33 2.18 -15.02
CA PRO A 46 0.07 2.07 -16.45
C PRO A 46 1.28 2.46 -17.31
N ASP A 47 2.02 3.49 -16.89
CA ASP A 47 3.20 3.98 -17.61
C ASP A 47 4.35 2.97 -17.54
N ILE A 48 4.59 2.37 -16.36
CA ILE A 48 5.60 1.33 -16.17
C ILE A 48 5.26 0.07 -16.99
N LEU A 49 3.99 -0.37 -17.00
CA LEU A 49 3.54 -1.49 -17.83
C LEU A 49 3.83 -1.23 -19.31
N ALA A 50 3.45 -0.05 -19.81
CA ALA A 50 3.68 0.32 -21.21
C ALA A 50 5.18 0.38 -21.58
N LEU A 51 6.04 0.78 -20.64
CA LEU A 51 7.49 0.78 -20.84
C LEU A 51 8.07 -0.64 -20.87
N LEU A 52 7.61 -1.52 -19.98
CA LEU A 52 8.03 -2.92 -19.96
C LEU A 52 7.61 -3.64 -21.24
N ASP A 53 6.37 -3.44 -21.70
CA ASP A 53 5.89 -4.00 -22.98
C ASP A 53 6.74 -3.52 -24.17
N LYS A 54 7.12 -2.24 -24.21
CA LYS A 54 8.03 -1.71 -25.24
C LYS A 54 9.42 -2.35 -25.15
N ALA A 55 9.95 -2.55 -23.94
CA ALA A 55 11.24 -3.17 -23.73
C ALA A 55 11.24 -4.64 -24.18
N VAL A 56 10.22 -5.41 -23.81
CA VAL A 56 10.02 -6.79 -24.25
C VAL A 56 9.98 -6.87 -25.78
N ASN A 57 9.20 -6.00 -26.42
CA ASN A 57 9.06 -5.98 -27.88
C ASN A 57 10.36 -5.63 -28.62
N ARG A 58 11.16 -4.72 -28.06
CA ARG A 58 12.44 -4.29 -28.65
C ARG A 58 13.55 -5.31 -28.46
N HIS A 59 13.71 -5.82 -27.25
CA HIS A 59 14.89 -6.61 -26.86
C HIS A 59 14.64 -8.12 -26.93
N LYS A 60 13.38 -8.57 -26.78
CA LYS A 60 12.94 -9.97 -26.94
C LYS A 60 13.75 -11.00 -26.15
N THR A 61 14.32 -10.59 -25.02
CA THR A 61 15.05 -11.49 -24.11
C THR A 61 14.07 -12.21 -23.19
N GLU A 62 14.43 -13.41 -22.74
CA GLU A 62 13.59 -14.19 -21.84
C GLU A 62 13.45 -13.53 -20.46
N ASP A 63 14.54 -12.93 -19.96
CA ASP A 63 14.53 -12.20 -18.68
C ASP A 63 13.52 -11.05 -18.66
N LEU A 64 13.38 -10.32 -19.77
CA LEU A 64 12.41 -9.22 -19.86
C LEU A 64 10.97 -9.72 -19.94
N LYS A 65 10.72 -10.86 -20.60
CA LYS A 65 9.39 -11.46 -20.61
C LYS A 65 8.99 -11.91 -19.21
N ASN A 66 9.90 -12.62 -18.52
CA ASN A 66 9.68 -13.06 -17.14
C ASN A 66 9.40 -11.87 -16.22
N LEU A 67 10.18 -10.79 -16.32
CA LEU A 67 9.94 -9.56 -15.56
C LEU A 67 8.57 -8.96 -15.87
N ASN A 68 8.17 -8.90 -17.15
CA ASN A 68 6.87 -8.36 -17.55
C ASN A 68 5.71 -9.19 -16.99
N GLU A 69 5.80 -10.52 -17.04
CA GLU A 69 4.79 -11.43 -16.47
C GLU A 69 4.67 -11.29 -14.94
N ILE A 70 5.80 -11.20 -14.24
CA ILE A 70 5.83 -10.94 -12.79
C ILE A 70 5.19 -9.59 -12.48
N PHE A 71 5.52 -8.55 -13.26
CA PHE A 71 4.99 -7.22 -13.02
C PHE A 71 3.49 -7.13 -13.33
N GLN A 72 3.00 -7.79 -14.38
CA GLN A 72 1.57 -7.89 -14.67
C GLN A 72 0.81 -8.55 -13.52
N THR A 73 1.32 -9.67 -13.01
CA THR A 73 0.73 -10.36 -11.83
C THR A 73 0.70 -9.43 -10.62
N LEU A 74 1.80 -8.72 -10.36
CA LEU A 74 1.89 -7.76 -9.26
C LEU A 74 0.87 -6.62 -9.41
N VAL A 75 0.66 -6.11 -10.63
CA VAL A 75 -0.30 -5.04 -10.89
C VAL A 75 -1.74 -5.51 -10.67
N GLU A 76 -2.08 -6.74 -11.05
CA GLU A 76 -3.39 -7.33 -10.77
C GLU A 76 -3.66 -7.40 -9.27
N ASP A 77 -2.68 -7.93 -8.50
CA ASP A 77 -2.78 -8.04 -7.04
C ASP A 77 -2.92 -6.65 -6.38
N ILE A 78 -2.07 -5.70 -6.76
CA ILE A 78 -2.09 -4.32 -6.24
C ILE A 78 -3.40 -3.62 -6.58
N THR A 79 -3.88 -3.72 -7.82
CA THR A 79 -5.10 -3.00 -8.23
C THR A 79 -6.30 -3.51 -7.45
N ALA A 80 -6.42 -4.84 -7.30
CA ALA A 80 -7.45 -5.44 -6.47
C ALA A 80 -7.31 -5.06 -4.99
N HIS A 81 -6.09 -4.92 -4.48
CA HIS A 81 -5.80 -4.46 -3.13
C HIS A 81 -6.34 -3.05 -2.89
N LEU A 82 -5.94 -2.07 -3.73
CA LEU A 82 -6.37 -0.68 -3.62
C LEU A 82 -7.89 -0.54 -3.68
N GLU A 83 -8.57 -1.33 -4.53
CA GLU A 83 -10.03 -1.32 -4.61
C GLU A 83 -10.71 -1.78 -3.31
N LYS A 84 -10.18 -2.81 -2.64
CA LYS A 84 -10.75 -3.27 -1.35
C LYS A 84 -10.56 -2.20 -0.27
N GLU A 85 -9.42 -1.52 -0.28
CA GLU A 85 -9.17 -0.44 0.66
C GLU A 85 -10.14 0.71 0.43
N GLU A 86 -10.17 1.28 -0.78
CA GLU A 86 -10.98 2.47 -1.11
C GLU A 86 -12.49 2.24 -1.01
N GLN A 87 -12.96 1.04 -1.37
CA GLN A 87 -14.41 0.76 -1.41
C GLN A 87 -14.96 0.23 -0.09
N ILE A 88 -14.13 -0.43 0.73
CA ILE A 88 -14.60 -1.15 1.92
C ILE A 88 -13.87 -0.70 3.17
N LEU A 89 -12.53 -0.84 3.21
CA LEU A 89 -11.79 -0.64 4.47
C LEU A 89 -11.74 0.82 4.87
N PHE A 90 -11.36 1.72 3.97
CA PHE A 90 -11.23 3.15 4.24
C PHE A 90 -12.55 3.82 4.61
N PRO A 91 -13.68 3.58 3.92
CA PRO A 91 -14.98 4.04 4.39
C PRO A 91 -15.35 3.50 5.78
N ALA A 92 -15.04 2.22 6.07
CA ALA A 92 -15.31 1.64 7.38
C ALA A 92 -14.50 2.31 8.50
N VAL A 93 -13.21 2.61 8.24
CA VAL A 93 -12.33 3.31 9.18
C VAL A 93 -12.86 4.71 9.49
N ARG A 94 -13.27 5.47 8.47
CA ARG A 94 -13.88 6.79 8.66
C ARG A 94 -15.16 6.73 9.51
N GLU A 95 -16.06 5.76 9.24
CA GLU A 95 -17.27 5.60 10.04
C GLU A 95 -17.00 5.18 11.50
N LEU A 96 -16.00 4.33 11.72
CA LEU A 96 -15.58 3.95 13.07
C LEU A 96 -15.06 5.15 13.86
N GLU A 97 -14.26 6.02 13.24
CA GLU A 97 -13.75 7.22 13.90
C GLU A 97 -14.87 8.25 14.14
N GLU A 98 -15.72 8.50 13.16
CA GLU A 98 -16.78 9.51 13.26
C GLU A 98 -17.92 9.09 14.20
N PHE A 99 -18.34 7.81 14.15
CA PHE A 99 -19.56 7.34 14.82
C PHE A 99 -19.32 6.28 15.89
N GLY A 100 -18.12 5.69 15.98
CA GLY A 100 -17.84 4.54 16.86
C GLY A 100 -18.44 3.22 16.37
N GLU A 101 -19.08 3.20 15.20
CA GLU A 101 -19.70 2.02 14.60
C GLU A 101 -19.82 2.15 13.07
N ILE A 102 -19.84 1.03 12.35
CA ILE A 102 -19.97 0.97 10.89
C ILE A 102 -21.43 0.75 10.55
N LYS A 103 -22.00 1.62 9.71
CA LYS A 103 -23.44 1.69 9.41
C LYS A 103 -23.75 1.44 7.94
N SER A 104 -22.96 1.99 7.02
CA SER A 104 -23.33 2.00 5.60
C SER A 104 -22.86 0.77 4.83
N ILE A 105 -21.98 -0.04 5.42
CA ILE A 105 -21.29 -1.11 4.72
C ILE A 105 -21.84 -2.48 5.16
N ALA A 106 -22.53 -3.14 4.23
CA ALA A 106 -23.26 -4.39 4.51
C ALA A 106 -22.37 -5.51 5.07
N CYS A 107 -21.09 -5.61 4.70
CA CYS A 107 -20.19 -6.63 5.24
C CYS A 107 -19.86 -6.46 6.73
N PHE A 108 -20.18 -5.30 7.31
CA PHE A 108 -20.00 -4.99 8.72
C PHE A 108 -21.31 -4.93 9.52
N ASP A 109 -22.45 -5.33 8.92
CA ASP A 109 -23.73 -5.36 9.60
C ASP A 109 -23.73 -6.38 10.75
N LYS A 110 -23.64 -5.86 11.98
CA LYS A 110 -23.66 -6.67 13.21
C LYS A 110 -24.99 -7.37 13.46
N SER A 111 -26.09 -6.91 12.85
CA SER A 111 -27.38 -7.58 12.94
C SER A 111 -27.42 -8.87 12.12
N ALA A 112 -26.71 -8.89 10.98
CA ALA A 112 -26.55 -10.06 10.13
C ALA A 112 -25.41 -10.98 10.60
N ASN A 113 -24.31 -10.40 11.10
CA ASN A 113 -23.16 -11.11 11.64
C ASN A 113 -22.63 -10.42 12.91
N PRO A 114 -22.95 -10.91 14.12
CA PRO A 114 -22.48 -10.30 15.37
C PRO A 114 -20.96 -10.22 15.54
N LEU A 115 -20.20 -11.01 14.77
CA LEU A 115 -18.73 -11.02 14.76
C LEU A 115 -18.14 -10.09 13.69
N ALA A 116 -18.96 -9.34 12.96
CA ALA A 116 -18.48 -8.44 11.93
C ALA A 116 -17.63 -7.30 12.54
N SER A 117 -16.44 -7.13 11.99
CA SER A 117 -15.37 -6.27 12.50
C SER A 117 -14.38 -5.97 11.38
N VAL A 118 -13.73 -4.80 11.45
CA VAL A 118 -12.62 -4.43 10.56
C VAL A 118 -11.37 -5.31 10.74
N ALA A 119 -11.25 -6.03 11.85
CA ALA A 119 -10.09 -6.89 12.12
C ALA A 119 -9.87 -7.96 11.03
N ASN A 120 -10.95 -8.55 10.51
CA ASN A 120 -10.85 -9.57 9.47
C ASN A 120 -10.30 -9.01 8.13
N PRO A 121 -10.88 -7.94 7.55
CA PRO A 121 -10.31 -7.35 6.35
C PRO A 121 -8.90 -6.79 6.58
N ILE A 122 -8.60 -6.23 7.76
CA ILE A 122 -7.23 -5.80 8.10
C ILE A 122 -6.24 -6.97 8.01
N ASN A 123 -6.54 -8.10 8.67
CA ASN A 123 -5.68 -9.30 8.62
C ASN A 123 -5.49 -9.78 7.17
N GLN A 124 -6.53 -9.70 6.35
CA GLN A 124 -6.42 -10.06 4.94
C GLN A 124 -5.47 -9.10 4.19
N MET A 125 -5.56 -7.79 4.42
CA MET A 125 -4.68 -6.81 3.79
C MET A 125 -3.21 -7.04 4.21
N GLU A 126 -2.94 -7.38 5.46
CA GLU A 126 -1.58 -7.72 5.93
C GLU A 126 -1.00 -8.97 5.26
N MET A 127 -1.83 -9.99 5.04
CA MET A 127 -1.43 -11.20 4.32
C MET A 127 -1.05 -10.87 2.87
N GLU A 128 -1.83 -10.00 2.22
CA GLU A 128 -1.57 -9.56 0.85
C GLU A 128 -0.27 -8.74 0.76
N HIS A 129 -0.02 -7.82 1.69
CA HIS A 129 1.26 -7.12 1.79
C HIS A 129 2.45 -8.07 1.95
N THR A 130 2.29 -9.07 2.81
CA THR A 130 3.33 -10.09 3.02
C THR A 130 3.58 -10.88 1.73
N ALA A 131 2.52 -11.25 1.00
CA ALA A 131 2.61 -11.96 -0.27
C ALA A 131 3.34 -11.12 -1.33
N VAL A 132 2.96 -9.85 -1.50
CA VAL A 132 3.64 -8.89 -2.39
C VAL A 132 5.11 -8.75 -2.00
N GLY A 133 5.41 -8.54 -0.72
CA GLY A 133 6.78 -8.43 -0.23
C GLY A 133 7.63 -9.67 -0.52
N ASN A 134 7.04 -10.87 -0.43
CA ASN A 134 7.71 -12.12 -0.75
C ASN A 134 7.94 -12.29 -2.27
N LEU A 135 6.96 -11.89 -3.09
CA LEU A 135 7.10 -11.89 -4.56
C LEU A 135 8.26 -11.00 -5.00
N LEU A 136 8.38 -9.80 -4.42
CA LEU A 136 9.46 -8.87 -4.71
C LEU A 136 10.82 -9.43 -4.28
N LYS A 137 10.93 -9.98 -3.06
CA LYS A 137 12.18 -10.59 -2.56
C LYS A 137 12.65 -11.76 -3.41
N LYS A 138 11.73 -12.64 -3.82
CA LYS A 138 12.06 -13.87 -4.57
C LYS A 138 12.68 -13.59 -5.93
N ASN A 139 12.32 -12.48 -6.57
CA ASN A 139 12.71 -12.19 -7.94
C ASN A 139 13.99 -11.36 -8.05
N ASN A 140 14.65 -10.96 -6.95
CA ASN A 140 15.93 -10.21 -6.93
C ASN A 140 15.95 -8.96 -7.83
N GLN A 141 14.77 -8.49 -8.23
CA GLN A 141 14.57 -7.47 -9.24
C GLN A 141 13.81 -6.31 -8.64
N LEU A 142 14.34 -5.12 -8.94
CA LEU A 142 13.78 -3.79 -8.72
C LEU A 142 14.04 -3.17 -7.34
N LEU A 143 15.30 -2.77 -7.14
CA LEU A 143 15.66 -1.66 -6.24
C LEU A 143 14.82 -0.39 -6.52
N LEU A 144 14.35 -0.19 -7.76
CA LEU A 144 13.50 0.94 -8.16
C LEU A 144 12.02 0.80 -7.78
N ILE A 145 11.51 -0.43 -7.61
CA ILE A 145 10.13 -0.68 -7.14
C ILE A 145 10.11 -0.91 -5.62
N GLN A 146 11.23 -1.37 -5.05
CA GLN A 146 11.41 -1.43 -3.61
C GLN A 146 11.32 -0.05 -2.95
N GLU A 147 11.94 1.02 -3.46
CA GLU A 147 11.83 2.32 -2.79
C GLU A 147 10.40 2.90 -2.84
N LEU A 148 9.68 2.65 -3.94
CA LEU A 148 8.27 3.01 -4.09
C LEU A 148 7.39 2.23 -3.10
N LEU A 149 7.47 0.89 -3.11
CA LEU A 149 6.63 0.03 -2.27
C LEU A 149 7.06 -0.01 -0.80
N ILE A 150 8.33 0.24 -0.47
CA ILE A 150 8.81 0.33 0.92
C ILE A 150 8.44 1.69 1.54
N HIS A 151 8.35 2.78 0.77
CA HIS A 151 7.76 4.02 1.27
C HIS A 151 6.25 3.86 1.52
N LEU A 152 5.55 3.15 0.62
CA LEU A 152 4.13 2.81 0.76
C LEU A 152 3.88 1.91 1.98
N LEU A 153 4.65 0.83 2.13
CA LEU A 153 4.49 -0.15 3.22
C LEU A 153 5.07 0.30 4.57
N HIS A 154 5.93 1.32 4.63
CA HIS A 154 6.37 1.89 5.93
C HIS A 154 5.37 2.85 6.54
N GLN A 155 4.43 3.42 5.76
CA GLN A 155 3.37 4.27 6.31
C GLN A 155 2.12 3.50 6.72
N MET A 156 1.91 2.32 6.15
CA MET A 156 0.79 1.44 6.50
C MET A 156 0.79 0.84 7.92
N PRO A 157 1.91 0.45 8.57
CA PRO A 157 1.85 -0.09 9.94
C PRO A 157 1.26 0.89 10.97
N LEU A 158 1.18 2.18 10.66
CA LEU A 158 0.72 3.22 11.58
C LEU A 158 -0.81 3.29 11.69
N ILE A 159 -1.54 3.02 10.59
CA ILE A 159 -3.01 2.87 10.66
C ILE A 159 -3.38 1.75 11.64
N PHE A 160 -2.60 0.67 11.61
CA PHE A 160 -2.99 -0.56 12.29
C PHE A 160 -2.69 -0.55 13.79
N TYR A 161 -1.65 0.17 14.24
CA TYR A 161 -1.41 0.37 15.68
C TYR A 161 -2.39 1.34 16.35
N GLN A 162 -3.08 2.20 15.60
CA GLN A 162 -4.04 3.16 16.15
C GLN A 162 -5.49 2.63 16.16
N ILE A 163 -5.81 1.60 15.36
CA ILE A 163 -7.15 0.99 15.29
C ILE A 163 -7.35 -0.14 16.31
N ILE A 164 -6.28 -0.77 16.80
CA ILE A 164 -6.30 -1.89 17.78
C ILE A 164 -5.98 -1.38 19.18
#